data_AF-A0A130H0D6-F1
#
_entry.id   AF-A0A130H0D6-F1
#
_cell.length_a   1.000
_cell.length_b   1.000
_cell.length_c   1.000
_cell.angle_alpha   90.00
_cell.angle_beta   90.00
_cell.angle_gamma   90.00
#
_symmetry.space_group_name_H-M   'P 1'
#
loop_
_entity.id
_entity.type
_entity.pdbx_description
1 polymer ?
#
loop_
_entity_poly.entity_id
_entity_poly.type
_entity_poly.pdbx_seq_one_letter_code
_entity_poly.pdbx_strand_id
1 'polypeptide(L)'
;MKKFILFPLISALSSTFVHAGGMGDSNSCCSTFVSLEGGYTWSSIDGYNFTIVGTNNTLTSTEDKQGYSGRLAVGVLSMIDDQYGFTGEVGWGYYGRTTINPSVAGALGQVPAALTIKHTLSGFDALLGVTYFQNYFSWSAKAGALIQNMQVDTSAFFTPQIFPIVDNFDMKTNRTAVLPAAKLGVAYNFDSNWAITGSYLFALGANPGTTATFNPNTLRSSLSIDDENPMMNAILFGVQYTA
;
A
#
# COMPACT_ATOMS: atom_id res chain seq x y z
N MET A 1 -16.15 -15.61 21.60
CA MET A 1 -15.45 -16.17 20.43
C MET A 1 -16.50 -16.62 19.41
N LYS A 2 -16.71 -15.88 18.33
CA LYS A 2 -17.66 -16.25 17.26
C LYS A 2 -16.90 -16.25 15.94
N LYS A 3 -16.80 -17.43 15.33
CA LYS A 3 -16.11 -17.67 14.06
C LYS A 3 -17.02 -17.15 12.94
N PHE A 4 -16.57 -16.14 12.21
CA PHE A 4 -17.20 -15.75 10.94
C PHE A 4 -16.78 -16.76 9.87
N ILE A 5 -17.74 -17.54 9.39
CA ILE A 5 -17.59 -18.44 8.25
C ILE A 5 -17.86 -17.60 7.01
N LEU A 6 -16.80 -17.27 6.27
CA LEU A 6 -16.85 -16.50 5.04
C LEU A 6 -16.56 -17.44 3.86
N PHE A 7 -17.52 -18.32 3.57
CA PHE A 7 -17.56 -19.16 2.38
C PHE A 7 -19.05 -19.38 2.09
N PRO A 8 -19.67 -18.50 1.27
CA PRO A 8 -19.80 -18.82 -0.15
C PRO A 8 -19.93 -17.54 -1.02
N LEU A 9 -18.82 -16.92 -1.43
CA LEU A 9 -18.84 -15.97 -2.56
C LEU A 9 -18.24 -16.57 -3.84
N ILE A 10 -17.55 -17.70 -3.73
CA ILE A 10 -16.87 -18.37 -4.85
C ILE A 10 -17.85 -19.20 -5.71
N SER A 11 -19.01 -19.60 -5.17
CA SER A 11 -20.01 -20.41 -5.88
C SER A 11 -20.97 -19.62 -6.77
N ALA A 12 -20.90 -18.28 -6.79
CA ALA A 12 -21.78 -17.44 -7.62
C ALA A 12 -21.15 -17.01 -8.96
N LEU A 13 -19.89 -17.35 -9.22
CA LEU A 13 -19.17 -17.00 -10.46
C LEU A 13 -19.06 -18.17 -11.44
N SER A 14 -19.65 -19.33 -11.15
CA SER A 14 -19.57 -20.53 -11.99
C SER A 14 -20.71 -20.67 -13.01
N SER A 15 -21.37 -19.59 -13.41
CA SER A 15 -22.35 -19.63 -14.51
C SER A 15 -21.64 -19.54 -15.86
N THR A 16 -21.31 -20.72 -16.37
CA THR A 16 -21.00 -21.10 -17.76
C THR A 16 -21.28 -20.08 -18.86
N PHE A 17 -20.21 -19.55 -19.46
CA PHE A 17 -20.05 -19.46 -20.91
C PHE A 17 -18.63 -19.91 -21.24
N VAL A 18 -18.49 -21.12 -21.76
CA VAL A 18 -17.23 -21.59 -22.35
C VAL A 18 -17.10 -20.86 -23.68
N HIS A 19 -16.30 -19.80 -23.74
CA HIS A 19 -15.79 -19.26 -25.00
C HIS A 19 -14.33 -19.67 -25.15
N ALA A 20 -14.04 -20.23 -26.32
CA ALA A 20 -12.73 -20.72 -26.70
C ALA A 20 -11.67 -19.64 -26.45
N GLY A 21 -10.59 -20.06 -25.80
CA GLY A 21 -9.50 -19.19 -25.44
C GLY A 21 -8.88 -18.51 -26.65
N GLY A 22 -8.57 -17.22 -26.49
CA GLY A 22 -7.40 -16.55 -27.04
C GLY A 22 -7.17 -16.50 -28.56
N MET A 23 -7.88 -17.26 -29.40
CA MET A 23 -7.71 -17.28 -30.85
C MET A 23 -9.04 -17.64 -31.51
N GLY A 24 -9.72 -16.63 -32.07
CA GLY A 24 -10.90 -16.79 -32.95
C GLY A 24 -12.24 -16.45 -32.30
N ASP A 25 -12.73 -15.24 -32.50
CA ASP A 25 -13.67 -14.90 -33.58
C ASP A 25 -13.91 -13.39 -33.52
N SER A 26 -14.03 -12.72 -34.66
CA SER A 26 -14.02 -11.26 -34.81
C SER A 26 -15.31 -10.56 -34.33
N ASN A 27 -15.89 -10.99 -33.20
CA ASN A 27 -17.11 -10.39 -32.64
C ASN A 27 -17.39 -10.64 -31.14
N SER A 28 -16.43 -11.06 -30.30
CA SER A 28 -16.65 -11.08 -28.84
C SER A 28 -16.07 -9.82 -28.18
N CYS A 29 -16.96 -8.92 -27.77
CA CYS A 29 -16.57 -7.75 -27.01
C CYS A 29 -16.16 -8.17 -25.59
N CYS A 30 -14.86 -8.01 -25.32
CA CYS A 30 -14.16 -8.00 -24.02
C CYS A 30 -14.13 -9.31 -23.22
N SER A 31 -12.93 -9.88 -23.06
CA SER A 31 -12.66 -10.87 -22.02
C SER A 31 -12.58 -10.20 -20.66
N THR A 32 -13.07 -10.87 -19.63
CA THR A 32 -12.98 -10.40 -18.25
C THR A 32 -11.90 -11.17 -17.52
N PHE A 33 -11.25 -10.58 -16.53
CA PHE A 33 -10.30 -11.30 -15.69
C PHE A 33 -10.47 -10.98 -14.22
N VAL A 34 -10.08 -11.94 -13.39
CA VAL A 34 -9.94 -11.79 -11.94
C VAL A 34 -8.52 -12.20 -11.58
N SER A 35 -7.85 -11.42 -10.74
CA SER A 35 -6.51 -11.71 -10.25
C SER A 35 -6.43 -11.63 -8.74
N LEU A 36 -5.76 -12.61 -8.13
CA LEU A 36 -5.37 -12.58 -6.74
C LEU A 36 -3.85 -12.48 -6.67
N GLU A 37 -3.35 -11.42 -6.04
CA GLU A 37 -1.94 -11.09 -5.96
C GLU A 37 -1.51 -10.94 -4.49
N GLY A 38 -0.34 -11.45 -4.15
CA GLY A 38 0.32 -11.24 -2.87
C GLY A 38 1.75 -10.77 -3.10
N GLY A 39 2.34 -10.06 -2.13
CA GLY A 39 3.66 -9.53 -2.37
C GLY A 39 4.26 -8.74 -1.24
N TYR A 40 5.13 -7.81 -1.61
CA TYR A 40 5.82 -6.91 -0.70
C TYR A 40 5.76 -5.48 -1.19
N THR A 41 5.37 -4.58 -0.30
CA THR A 41 5.24 -3.14 -0.50
C THR A 41 6.24 -2.42 0.40
N TRP A 42 6.86 -1.38 -0.16
CA TRP A 42 7.61 -0.39 0.59
C TRP A 42 7.03 0.99 0.35
N SER A 43 6.81 1.72 1.44
CA SER A 43 6.33 3.10 1.44
C SER A 43 7.41 4.06 1.94
N SER A 44 7.42 5.27 1.39
CA SER A 44 8.27 6.36 1.87
C SER A 44 7.56 7.08 3.00
N ILE A 45 7.93 6.76 4.24
CA ILE A 45 7.49 7.49 5.42
C ILE A 45 8.77 7.91 6.11
N ASP A 46 8.98 9.21 6.21
CA ASP A 46 10.08 9.78 6.96
C ASP A 46 9.66 9.74 8.43
N GLY A 47 10.53 9.25 9.30
CA GLY A 47 10.25 9.14 10.72
C GLY A 47 10.01 10.48 11.43
N TYR A 48 10.36 10.53 12.72
CA TYR A 48 10.40 11.80 13.44
C TYR A 48 11.79 12.17 13.93
N ASN A 49 12.01 13.49 13.97
CA ASN A 49 13.23 14.10 14.48
C ASN A 49 12.86 15.23 15.45
N PHE A 50 13.16 15.03 16.73
CA PHE A 50 12.98 16.04 17.76
C PHE A 50 14.34 16.55 18.26
N THR A 51 14.60 17.84 18.07
CA THR A 51 15.84 18.47 18.49
C THR A 51 15.61 19.37 19.71
N ILE A 52 16.49 19.26 20.71
CA ILE A 52 16.48 20.13 21.89
C ILE A 52 17.63 21.14 21.76
N VAL A 53 17.30 22.41 21.52
CA VAL A 53 18.27 23.49 21.31
C VAL A 53 19.11 23.69 22.57
N GLY A 54 20.44 23.76 22.40
CA GLY A 54 21.38 23.86 23.51
C GLY A 54 21.88 22.50 24.03
N THR A 55 21.44 21.39 23.40
CA THR A 55 22.04 20.06 23.56
C THR A 55 22.51 19.55 22.19
N ASN A 56 23.56 18.71 22.16
CA ASN A 56 23.97 18.01 20.93
C ASN A 56 23.10 16.76 20.66
N ASN A 57 21.91 16.68 21.28
CA ASN A 57 21.09 15.48 21.29
C ASN A 57 19.83 15.68 20.44
N THR A 58 19.57 14.70 19.59
CA THR A 58 18.39 14.61 18.74
C THR A 58 17.69 13.29 19.04
N LEU A 59 16.42 13.35 19.42
CA LEU A 59 15.58 12.15 19.50
C LEU A 59 15.13 11.82 18.07
N THR A 60 15.61 10.70 17.58
CA THR A 60 15.26 10.19 16.25
C THR A 60 14.33 8.99 16.39
N SER A 61 13.70 8.59 15.30
CA SER A 61 12.92 7.36 15.26
C SER A 61 13.62 6.24 14.51
N THR A 62 13.25 5.01 14.82
CA THR A 62 13.51 3.83 13.97
C THR A 62 12.23 3.35 13.31
N GLU A 63 12.35 2.76 12.12
CA GLU A 63 11.21 2.24 11.34
C GLU A 63 11.21 0.72 11.34
N ASP A 64 10.09 0.11 11.74
CA ASP A 64 9.78 -1.30 11.52
C ASP A 64 8.80 -1.43 10.34
N LYS A 65 9.26 -2.04 9.24
CA LYS A 65 8.54 -2.12 7.96
C LYS A 65 7.98 -3.52 7.75
N GLN A 66 6.67 -3.67 7.93
CA GLN A 66 5.93 -4.88 7.63
C GLN A 66 5.27 -4.75 6.25
N GLY A 67 6.06 -4.98 5.22
CA GLY A 67 5.67 -4.73 3.83
C GLY A 67 4.75 -5.77 3.19
N TYR A 68 4.28 -6.82 3.88
CA TYR A 68 3.42 -7.81 3.24
C TYR A 68 2.18 -7.17 2.61
N SER A 69 1.90 -7.54 1.36
CA SER A 69 0.78 -7.00 0.60
C SER A 69 -0.10 -8.10 0.03
N GLY A 70 -1.36 -7.76 -0.17
CA GLY A 70 -2.36 -8.63 -0.77
C GLY A 70 -3.36 -7.78 -1.53
N ARG A 71 -3.69 -8.17 -2.75
CA ARG A 71 -4.53 -7.42 -3.67
C ARG A 71 -5.43 -8.35 -4.46
N LEU A 72 -6.72 -8.00 -4.52
CA LEU A 72 -7.69 -8.63 -5.39
C LEU A 72 -8.04 -7.62 -6.47
N ALA A 73 -8.03 -8.03 -7.72
CA ALA A 73 -8.44 -7.17 -8.82
C ALA A 73 -9.32 -7.89 -9.82
N VAL A 74 -10.15 -7.09 -10.49
CA VAL A 74 -11.01 -7.52 -11.59
C VAL A 74 -10.80 -6.55 -12.74
N GLY A 75 -10.93 -7.04 -13.97
CA GLY A 75 -10.69 -6.20 -15.11
C GLY A 75 -11.25 -6.74 -16.41
N VAL A 76 -11.01 -5.97 -17.44
CA VAL A 76 -11.44 -6.24 -18.81
C VAL A 76 -10.23 -6.17 -19.73
N LEU A 77 -10.29 -6.98 -20.78
CA LEU A 77 -9.31 -7.08 -21.83
C LEU A 77 -10.04 -7.02 -23.18
N SER A 78 -9.65 -6.07 -24.03
CA SER A 78 -10.16 -5.94 -25.39
C SER A 78 -9.01 -6.03 -26.36
N MET A 79 -9.00 -7.05 -27.22
CA MET A 79 -7.97 -7.22 -28.24
C MET A 79 -8.22 -6.26 -29.41
N ILE A 80 -7.17 -5.57 -29.84
CA ILE A 80 -7.15 -4.76 -31.06
C ILE A 80 -6.77 -5.67 -32.25
N ASP A 81 -5.80 -6.55 -32.01
CA ASP A 81 -5.26 -7.53 -32.94
C ASP A 81 -4.74 -8.74 -32.15
N ASP A 82 -4.18 -9.75 -32.82
CA ASP A 82 -3.70 -11.00 -32.22
C ASP A 82 -2.62 -10.79 -31.14
N GLN A 83 -1.91 -9.65 -31.17
CA GLN A 83 -0.80 -9.36 -30.25
C GLN A 83 -1.05 -8.19 -29.30
N TYR A 84 -1.97 -7.28 -29.59
CA TYR A 84 -2.14 -6.05 -28.82
C TYR A 84 -3.57 -5.89 -28.33
N GLY A 85 -3.73 -5.44 -27.09
CA GLY A 85 -5.02 -5.17 -26.50
C GLY A 85 -5.02 -4.00 -25.53
N PHE A 86 -6.19 -3.45 -25.27
CA PHE A 86 -6.45 -2.55 -24.16
C PHE A 86 -6.89 -3.35 -22.93
N THR A 87 -6.50 -2.89 -21.76
CA THR A 87 -6.90 -3.50 -20.50
C THR A 87 -7.30 -2.45 -19.49
N GLY A 88 -8.39 -2.71 -18.78
CA GLY A 88 -8.79 -1.97 -17.60
C GLY A 88 -8.81 -2.87 -16.39
N GLU A 89 -8.45 -2.36 -15.23
CA GLU A 89 -8.38 -3.09 -13.97
C GLU A 89 -8.84 -2.20 -12.84
N VAL A 90 -9.67 -2.74 -11.95
CA VAL A 90 -9.95 -2.16 -10.64
C VAL A 90 -9.51 -3.14 -9.57
N GLY A 91 -8.79 -2.66 -8.58
CA GLY A 91 -8.21 -3.46 -7.51
C GLY A 91 -8.55 -2.93 -6.15
N TRP A 92 -8.57 -3.82 -5.16
CA TRP A 92 -8.51 -3.47 -3.75
C TRP A 92 -7.34 -4.20 -3.10
N GLY A 93 -6.53 -3.48 -2.32
CA GLY A 93 -5.35 -4.05 -1.71
C GLY A 93 -5.06 -3.56 -0.30
N TYR A 94 -4.38 -4.42 0.45
CA TYR A 94 -3.61 -4.10 1.64
C TYR A 94 -2.14 -3.97 1.24
N TYR A 95 -1.50 -2.88 1.65
CA TYR A 95 -0.20 -2.46 1.17
C TYR A 95 0.83 -2.32 2.30
N GLY A 96 0.66 -3.09 3.36
CA GLY A 96 1.60 -3.18 4.45
C GLY A 96 1.38 -2.15 5.56
N ARG A 97 2.25 -2.23 6.56
CA ARG A 97 2.25 -1.41 7.76
C ARG A 97 3.66 -0.99 8.12
N THR A 98 3.84 0.28 8.46
CA THR A 98 5.09 0.83 8.98
C THR A 98 4.87 1.30 10.41
N THR A 99 5.71 0.85 11.33
CA THR A 99 5.69 1.31 12.73
C THR A 99 6.93 2.14 13.00
N ILE A 100 6.73 3.40 13.36
CA ILE A 100 7.78 4.33 13.78
C ILE A 100 7.89 4.23 15.29
N ASN A 101 9.06 3.84 15.78
CA ASN A 101 9.38 3.67 17.20
C ASN A 101 10.43 4.69 17.64
N PRO A 102 10.51 5.04 18.93
CA PRO A 102 11.57 5.88 19.45
C PRO A 102 12.94 5.21 19.35
N SER A 103 13.92 5.91 18.77
CA SER A 103 15.34 5.56 18.82
C SER A 103 15.97 6.31 20.00
N VAL A 104 16.11 5.63 21.13
CA VAL A 104 16.67 6.24 22.34
C VAL A 104 18.13 5.82 22.50
N ALA A 105 19.05 6.80 22.51
CA ALA A 105 20.42 6.61 22.95
C ALA A 105 20.69 7.44 24.23
N GLY A 106 21.11 6.77 25.31
CA GLY A 106 21.63 7.41 26.52
C GLY A 106 20.59 7.88 27.56
N ALA A 107 21.09 8.58 28.59
CA ALA A 107 20.36 8.95 29.82
C ALA A 107 19.17 9.92 29.62
N LEU A 108 18.94 10.42 28.40
CA LEU A 108 17.76 11.22 28.04
C LEU A 108 16.60 10.39 27.48
N GLY A 109 16.65 9.06 27.57
CA GLY A 109 15.46 8.19 27.49
C GLY A 109 14.38 8.43 28.54
N GLN A 110 14.50 9.53 29.29
CA GLN A 110 13.66 9.92 30.43
C GLN A 110 12.99 11.29 30.20
N VAL A 111 13.11 11.87 29.00
CA VAL A 111 12.28 13.01 28.55
C VAL A 111 11.09 12.45 27.78
N PRO A 112 9.86 12.89 28.08
CA PRO A 112 8.71 12.02 27.94
C PRO A 112 8.21 12.05 26.50
N ALA A 113 8.40 10.95 25.78
CA ALA A 113 7.56 10.54 24.66
C ALA A 113 8.16 9.27 24.06
N ALA A 114 7.80 8.11 24.61
CA ALA A 114 7.88 6.89 23.82
C ALA A 114 6.78 6.97 22.74
N LEU A 115 7.01 7.81 21.72
CA LEU A 115 6.06 8.07 20.64
C LEU A 115 6.15 6.93 19.63
N THR A 116 5.10 6.14 19.57
CA THR A 116 4.93 5.09 18.58
C THR A 116 3.85 5.50 17.60
N ILE A 117 4.17 5.51 16.31
CA ILE A 117 3.22 5.83 15.24
C ILE A 117 3.12 4.63 14.30
N LYS A 118 1.91 4.14 14.05
CA LYS A 118 1.65 3.04 13.12
C LYS A 118 0.90 3.57 11.92
N HIS A 119 1.47 3.41 10.74
CA HIS A 119 0.84 3.71 9.46
C HIS A 119 0.45 2.41 8.78
N THR A 120 -0.84 2.20 8.55
CA THR A 120 -1.35 1.05 7.80
C THR A 120 -1.93 1.52 6.47
N LEU A 121 -1.45 0.94 5.37
CA LEU A 121 -1.85 1.35 4.03
C LEU A 121 -2.78 0.31 3.40
N SER A 122 -3.88 0.79 2.85
CA SER A 122 -4.85 0.01 2.07
C SER A 122 -5.41 0.91 0.97
N GLY A 123 -6.10 0.36 -0.03
CA GLY A 123 -6.70 1.25 -1.03
C GLY A 123 -7.39 0.54 -2.18
N PHE A 124 -8.09 1.35 -2.96
CA PHE A 124 -8.67 0.94 -4.23
C PHE A 124 -7.90 1.58 -5.37
N ASP A 125 -7.58 0.83 -6.40
CA ASP A 125 -6.96 1.37 -7.61
C ASP A 125 -7.86 1.16 -8.82
N ALA A 126 -7.76 2.08 -9.77
CA ALA A 126 -8.40 2.01 -11.07
C ALA A 126 -7.35 2.35 -12.12
N LEU A 127 -7.05 1.39 -12.99
CA LEU A 127 -5.94 1.43 -13.93
C LEU A 127 -6.45 1.10 -15.33
N LEU A 128 -5.96 1.83 -16.32
CA LEU A 128 -6.21 1.58 -17.74
C LEU A 128 -4.86 1.49 -18.46
N GLY A 129 -4.78 0.68 -19.50
CA GLY A 129 -3.52 0.48 -20.17
C GLY A 129 -3.58 -0.39 -21.40
N VAL A 130 -2.38 -0.80 -21.81
CA VAL A 130 -2.16 -1.66 -22.96
C VAL A 130 -1.55 -2.97 -22.50
N THR A 131 -1.76 -4.00 -23.29
CA THR A 131 -1.15 -5.31 -23.12
C THR A 131 -0.66 -5.84 -24.45
N TYR A 132 0.44 -6.60 -24.38
CA TYR A 132 1.08 -7.26 -25.51
C TYR A 132 1.16 -8.76 -25.24
N PHE A 133 0.71 -9.57 -26.18
CA PHE A 133 0.63 -11.02 -26.09
C PHE A 133 1.68 -11.69 -26.96
N GLN A 134 2.32 -12.71 -26.39
CA GLN A 134 3.22 -13.64 -27.03
C GLN A 134 2.80 -15.07 -26.61
N ASN A 135 3.18 -16.09 -27.38
CA ASN A 135 2.67 -17.47 -27.24
C ASN A 135 2.52 -18.01 -25.80
N TYR A 136 3.44 -17.65 -24.90
CA TYR A 136 3.40 -18.10 -23.49
C TYR A 136 3.41 -16.95 -22.48
N PHE A 137 3.62 -15.72 -22.93
CA PHE A 137 3.81 -14.57 -22.06
C PHE A 137 2.98 -13.39 -22.52
N SER A 138 2.40 -12.66 -21.58
CA SER A 138 1.83 -11.35 -21.84
C SER A 138 2.50 -10.28 -20.98
N TRP A 139 2.63 -9.09 -21.54
CA TRP A 139 3.17 -7.91 -20.89
C TRP A 139 2.08 -6.87 -20.79
N SER A 140 1.98 -6.19 -19.66
CA SER A 140 1.00 -5.12 -19.46
C SER A 140 1.64 -3.88 -18.87
N ALA A 141 1.19 -2.73 -19.34
CA ALA A 141 1.54 -1.43 -18.79
C ALA A 141 0.25 -0.65 -18.58
N LYS A 142 -0.07 -0.34 -17.32
CA LYS A 142 -1.29 0.34 -16.91
C LYS A 142 -0.96 1.58 -16.10
N ALA A 143 -1.77 2.62 -16.25
CA ALA A 143 -1.68 3.84 -15.48
C ALA A 143 -3.08 4.30 -15.05
N GLY A 144 -3.17 5.05 -13.97
CA GLY A 144 -4.43 5.52 -13.43
C GLY A 144 -4.25 6.11 -12.05
N ALA A 145 -5.14 5.75 -11.13
CA ALA A 145 -5.14 6.31 -9.79
C ALA A 145 -5.32 5.24 -8.72
N LEU A 146 -4.65 5.42 -7.59
CA LEU A 146 -4.83 4.69 -6.34
C LEU A 146 -5.50 5.62 -5.33
N ILE A 147 -6.72 5.30 -4.95
CA ILE A 147 -7.39 5.84 -3.78
C ILE A 147 -6.78 5.15 -2.56
N GLN A 148 -5.73 5.75 -2.02
CA GLN A 148 -4.96 5.21 -0.89
C GLN A 148 -5.58 5.68 0.42
N ASN A 149 -5.90 4.72 1.28
CA ASN A 149 -6.34 4.93 2.64
C ASN A 149 -5.20 4.62 3.63
N MET A 150 -4.79 5.64 4.39
CA MET A 150 -3.79 5.57 5.45
C MET A 150 -4.46 5.67 6.82
N GLN A 151 -4.38 4.58 7.58
CA GLN A 151 -4.77 4.56 8.99
C GLN A 151 -3.54 4.84 9.84
N VAL A 152 -3.62 5.88 10.67
CA VAL A 152 -2.55 6.28 11.58
C VAL A 152 -3.01 6.09 13.02
N ASP A 153 -2.34 5.19 13.75
CA ASP A 153 -2.50 5.01 15.19
C ASP A 153 -1.26 5.56 15.89
N THR A 154 -1.43 6.61 16.69
CA THR A 154 -0.37 7.23 17.49
C THR A 154 -0.60 6.93 18.96
N SER A 155 0.43 6.45 19.65
CA SER A 155 0.43 6.28 21.11
C SER A 155 1.69 6.87 21.70
N ALA A 156 1.57 7.67 22.76
CA ALA A 156 2.71 8.23 23.48
C ALA A 156 2.52 8.10 24.99
N PHE A 157 3.56 7.57 25.65
CA PHE A 157 3.63 7.50 27.10
C PHE A 157 4.55 8.59 27.64
N PHE A 158 4.04 9.34 28.61
CA PHE A 158 4.79 10.39 29.30
C PHE A 158 5.03 9.94 30.74
N THR A 159 6.30 9.80 31.12
CA THR A 159 6.69 9.50 32.51
C THR A 159 7.66 10.59 32.97
N PRO A 160 7.18 11.66 33.63
CA PRO A 160 8.08 12.67 34.18
C PRO A 160 8.98 12.04 35.23
N GLN A 161 10.28 12.33 35.17
CA GLN A 161 11.29 11.79 36.08
C GLN A 161 11.04 12.11 37.58
N ILE A 162 10.17 13.09 37.87
CA ILE A 162 9.98 13.69 39.20
C ILE A 162 8.61 13.33 39.82
N PHE A 163 7.62 12.91 39.01
CA PHE A 163 6.29 12.53 39.50
C PHE A 163 5.72 11.36 38.68
N PRO A 164 5.15 10.32 39.31
CA PRO A 164 4.60 9.15 38.63
C PRO A 164 3.22 9.43 38.01
N ILE A 165 3.07 10.57 37.32
CA ILE A 165 1.91 10.81 36.46
C ILE A 165 2.23 10.15 35.14
N VAL A 166 1.72 8.94 34.94
CA VAL A 166 1.71 8.30 33.63
C VAL A 166 0.56 8.94 32.86
N ASP A 167 0.89 9.89 32.00
CA ASP A 167 -0.07 10.42 31.03
C ASP A 167 0.06 9.63 29.73
N ASN A 168 -1.07 9.33 29.10
CA ASN A 168 -1.14 8.57 27.86
C ASN A 168 -1.89 9.38 26.81
N PHE A 169 -1.27 9.54 25.66
CA PHE A 169 -1.89 10.14 24.50
C PHE A 169 -2.11 9.06 23.44
N ASP A 170 -3.37 8.80 23.11
CA ASP A 170 -3.78 7.93 22.02
C ASP A 170 -4.56 8.74 20.98
N MET A 171 -4.15 8.64 19.72
CA MET A 171 -4.84 9.29 18.60
C MET A 171 -4.95 8.33 17.43
N LYS A 172 -6.15 8.24 16.86
CA LYS A 172 -6.43 7.46 15.65
C LYS A 172 -6.95 8.38 14.57
N THR A 173 -6.32 8.35 13.41
CA THR A 173 -6.79 9.11 12.25
C THR A 173 -6.83 8.21 11.03
N ASN A 174 -7.76 8.48 10.13
CA ASN A 174 -7.85 7.79 8.85
C ASN A 174 -7.92 8.83 7.74
N ARG A 175 -7.11 8.65 6.71
CA ARG A 175 -6.94 9.63 5.63
C ARG A 175 -6.99 8.94 4.29
N THR A 176 -7.67 9.57 3.36
CA THR A 176 -7.81 9.04 2.01
C THR A 176 -7.33 10.09 1.03
N ALA A 177 -6.41 9.70 0.14
CA ALA A 177 -5.93 10.54 -0.95
C ALA A 177 -5.97 9.77 -2.26
N VAL A 178 -6.08 10.51 -3.36
CA VAL A 178 -5.99 9.97 -4.72
C VAL A 178 -4.58 10.21 -5.23
N LEU A 179 -3.85 9.13 -5.46
CA LEU A 179 -2.46 9.15 -5.92
C LEU A 179 -2.39 8.68 -7.38
N PRO A 180 -1.66 9.37 -8.27
CA PRO A 180 -1.35 8.82 -9.58
C PRO A 180 -0.60 7.50 -9.44
N ALA A 181 -1.02 6.48 -10.18
CA ALA A 181 -0.46 5.13 -10.08
C ALA A 181 -0.13 4.53 -11.44
N ALA A 182 0.90 3.69 -11.47
CA ALA A 182 1.31 2.91 -12.64
C ALA A 182 1.59 1.47 -12.24
N LYS A 183 1.20 0.51 -13.08
CA LYS A 183 1.43 -0.92 -12.89
C LYS A 183 2.05 -1.51 -14.14
N LEU A 184 3.20 -2.15 -13.99
CA LEU A 184 3.86 -2.92 -15.03
C LEU A 184 3.74 -4.40 -14.67
N GLY A 185 3.25 -5.22 -15.58
CA GLY A 185 2.99 -6.64 -15.31
C GLY A 185 3.52 -7.55 -16.41
N VAL A 186 3.88 -8.76 -16.02
CA VAL A 186 4.10 -9.90 -16.89
C VAL A 186 3.19 -11.04 -16.43
N ALA A 187 2.65 -11.82 -17.37
CA ALA A 187 1.91 -13.03 -17.05
C ALA A 187 2.41 -14.20 -17.89
N TYR A 188 2.55 -15.37 -17.28
CA TYR A 188 2.83 -16.63 -17.97
C TYR A 188 1.54 -17.44 -18.09
N ASN A 189 1.06 -17.61 -19.32
CA ASN A 189 -0.18 -18.32 -19.62
C ASN A 189 0.12 -19.81 -19.70
N PHE A 190 -0.25 -20.55 -18.67
CA PHE A 190 -0.03 -22.01 -18.61
C PHE A 190 -1.24 -22.81 -19.10
N ASP A 191 -2.39 -22.16 -19.20
CA ASP A 191 -3.62 -22.70 -19.77
C ASP A 191 -4.38 -21.59 -20.53
N SER A 192 -5.44 -21.93 -21.26
CA SER A 192 -6.24 -20.96 -22.03
C SER A 192 -6.89 -19.88 -21.17
N ASN A 193 -7.13 -20.16 -19.89
CA ASN A 193 -7.83 -19.25 -18.98
C ASN A 193 -6.97 -18.84 -17.78
N TRP A 194 -5.85 -19.52 -17.51
CA TRP A 194 -5.07 -19.30 -16.31
C TRP A 194 -3.65 -18.81 -16.59
N ALA A 195 -3.24 -17.81 -15.81
CA ALA A 195 -1.90 -17.27 -15.88
C ALA A 195 -1.31 -17.04 -14.49
N ILE A 196 0.01 -17.21 -14.35
CA ILE A 196 0.78 -16.73 -13.20
C ILE A 196 1.22 -15.31 -13.52
N THR A 197 0.97 -14.36 -12.63
CA THR A 197 1.28 -12.95 -12.82
C THR A 197 2.42 -12.50 -11.91
N GLY A 198 3.26 -11.61 -12.42
CA GLY A 198 4.21 -10.82 -11.65
C GLY A 198 4.06 -9.37 -12.05
N SER A 199 3.95 -8.46 -11.10
CA SER A 199 3.78 -7.04 -11.40
C SER A 199 4.47 -6.12 -10.40
N TYR A 200 4.78 -4.93 -10.88
CA TYR A 200 5.29 -3.82 -10.11
C TYR A 200 4.27 -2.69 -10.14
N LEU A 201 3.73 -2.34 -8.96
CA LEU A 201 2.80 -1.23 -8.77
C LEU A 201 3.53 -0.08 -8.10
N PHE A 202 3.39 1.11 -8.67
CA PHE A 202 3.96 2.36 -8.17
C PHE A 202 2.84 3.38 -8.00
N ALA A 203 2.80 4.06 -6.86
CA ALA A 203 1.90 5.18 -6.61
C ALA A 203 2.70 6.40 -6.11
N LEU A 204 2.53 7.52 -6.81
CA LEU A 204 3.20 8.79 -6.53
C LEU A 204 2.52 9.47 -5.34
N GLY A 205 3.27 9.70 -4.28
CA GLY A 205 2.84 10.39 -3.07
C GLY A 205 3.99 11.18 -2.46
N ALA A 206 3.86 11.49 -1.18
CA ALA A 206 4.84 12.27 -0.43
C ALA A 206 5.78 11.38 0.41
N ASN A 207 6.63 12.03 1.20
CA ASN A 207 7.43 11.42 2.24
C ASN A 207 7.01 12.05 3.59
N PRO A 208 5.83 11.71 4.13
CA PRO A 208 5.33 12.30 5.36
C PRO A 208 6.32 12.05 6.50
N GLY A 209 6.50 13.04 7.37
CA GLY A 209 7.41 12.97 8.50
C GLY A 209 7.17 14.10 9.49
N THR A 210 7.72 13.95 10.70
CA THR A 210 7.50 14.92 11.78
C THR A 210 8.82 15.51 12.26
N THR A 211 8.91 16.83 12.31
CA THR A 211 10.04 17.53 12.92
C THR A 211 9.56 18.41 14.05
N ALA A 212 10.25 18.39 15.19
CA ALA A 212 10.00 19.37 16.24
C ALA A 212 11.31 19.91 16.82
N THR A 213 11.25 21.14 17.28
CA THR A 213 12.36 21.80 17.96
C THR A 213 11.85 22.42 19.25
N PHE A 214 12.53 22.15 20.35
CA PHE A 214 12.24 22.76 21.64
C PHE A 214 13.46 23.51 22.16
N ASN A 215 13.28 24.78 22.54
CA ASN A 215 14.32 25.59 23.16
C ASN A 215 13.98 25.84 24.63
N PRO A 216 14.63 25.13 25.57
CA PRO A 216 14.34 25.26 27.00
C PRO A 216 14.69 26.64 27.57
N ASN A 217 15.64 27.37 26.94
CA ASN A 217 16.07 28.70 27.41
C ASN A 217 15.05 29.80 27.10
N THR A 218 14.26 29.63 26.03
CA THR A 218 13.24 30.61 25.62
C THR A 218 11.81 30.09 25.79
N LEU A 219 11.66 28.82 26.21
CA LEU A 219 10.39 28.09 26.30
C LEU A 219 9.59 28.07 24.98
N ARG A 220 10.27 28.26 23.85
CA ARG A 220 9.66 28.21 22.52
C ARG A 220 9.76 26.81 21.95
N SER A 221 8.69 26.39 21.30
CA SER A 221 8.62 25.15 20.52
C SER A 221 8.13 25.42 19.10
N SER A 222 8.58 24.60 18.16
CA SER A 222 8.00 24.50 16.82
C SER A 222 7.76 23.03 16.51
N LEU A 223 6.61 22.73 15.91
CA LEU A 223 6.23 21.40 15.46
C LEU A 223 5.77 21.51 14.01
N SER A 224 6.37 20.73 13.14
CA SER A 224 5.98 20.58 11.74
C SER A 224 5.64 19.13 11.50
N ILE A 225 4.43 18.88 11.03
CA ILE A 225 3.94 17.55 10.68
C ILE A 225 3.62 17.59 9.19
N ASP A 226 4.39 16.86 8.40
CA ASP A 226 4.01 16.49 7.04
C ASP A 226 3.19 15.21 7.13
N ASP A 227 1.93 15.30 6.73
CA ASP A 227 0.92 14.30 6.98
C ASP A 227 0.15 13.94 5.70
N GLU A 228 0.88 14.02 4.59
CA GLU A 228 0.46 13.61 3.27
C GLU A 228 0.54 12.08 3.10
N ASN A 229 -0.16 11.55 2.11
CA ASN A 229 -0.17 10.12 1.83
C ASN A 229 1.19 9.68 1.23
N PRO A 230 1.83 8.62 1.76
CA PRO A 230 3.17 8.25 1.36
C PRO A 230 3.22 7.66 -0.05
N MET A 231 4.30 7.96 -0.76
CA MET A 231 4.68 7.26 -1.97
C MET A 231 4.79 5.75 -1.68
N MET A 232 4.37 4.92 -2.63
CA MET A 232 4.28 3.49 -2.46
C MET A 232 4.79 2.74 -3.68
N ASN A 233 5.52 1.67 -3.43
CA ASN A 233 6.00 0.74 -4.45
C ASN A 233 5.70 -0.68 -3.97
N ALA A 234 5.20 -1.54 -4.85
CA ALA A 234 4.88 -2.92 -4.52
C ALA A 234 5.31 -3.86 -5.63
N ILE A 235 5.96 -4.97 -5.25
CA ILE A 235 6.10 -6.14 -6.13
C ILE A 235 5.02 -7.13 -5.73
N LEU A 236 4.26 -7.58 -6.71
CA LEU A 236 3.09 -8.42 -6.55
C LEU A 236 3.25 -9.66 -7.43
N PHE A 237 2.94 -10.83 -6.87
CA PHE A 237 2.90 -12.11 -7.57
C PHE A 237 1.54 -12.75 -7.35
N GLY A 238 0.98 -13.35 -8.39
CA GLY A 238 -0.39 -13.80 -8.30
C GLY A 238 -0.79 -14.81 -9.35
N VAL A 239 -2.08 -15.09 -9.34
CA VAL A 239 -2.74 -15.91 -10.34
C VAL A 239 -3.89 -15.10 -10.92
N GLN A 240 -4.04 -15.16 -12.24
CA GLN A 240 -5.12 -14.55 -12.98
C GLN A 240 -5.93 -15.64 -13.68
N TYR A 241 -7.26 -15.49 -13.59
CA TYR A 241 -8.22 -16.25 -14.38
C TYR A 241 -8.91 -15.31 -15.36
N THR A 242 -8.96 -15.68 -16.63
CA THR A 242 -9.59 -14.92 -17.72
C THR A 242 -10.77 -15.72 -18.27
N ALA A 243 -11.93 -15.07 -18.41
CA ALA A 243 -13.19 -15.64 -18.90
C ALA A 243 -13.70 -14.86 -20.13
#